data_AF-A0A4U6XH76-F1
#
_entry.id   AF-A0A4U6XH76-F1
#
_cell.length_a   1.000
_cell.length_b   1.000
_cell.length_c   1.000
_cell.angle_alpha   90.00
_cell.angle_beta   90.00
_cell.angle_gamma   90.00
#
_symmetry.space_group_name_H-M   'P 1'
#
loop_
_entity.id
_entity.type
_entity.pdbx_description
1 polymer ?
#
loop_
_entity_poly.entity_id
_entity_poly.type
_entity_poly.pdbx_seq_one_letter_code
_entity_poly.pdbx_strand_id
1 'polypeptide(L)'
;MSSSAITDSIREVNENTWVIGDTLLLSRQASPSPASWSDSNGLFFTISQMSSPPPQTRPIDDKSVIQLIHNVGEKSAVWRIGEAYCKVKAVEYTGCTLEHTTLRFVQEKRPTAFKVPSVIYYEEHHGRYFIIQSRMEGEIMAEAWWSMDEEARDVCVSQMVSVCKELASWKGDAICGVDGLHLSEERLASGKEPDMSPEALLKNCKELGMDCSSFSFYHCDMGPGNVIRDRTNGSIGIIDWETAGYVPKEWIRTKFRVSMGLNLPGRDDDSKNDWRRRIQQQLGKEGFDDVAGAWMVWSSGKRQL
;
A
#
# COMPACT_ATOMS: atom_id res chain seq x y z
N MET A 1 -30.08 -3.50 0.90
CA MET A 1 -29.65 -4.40 -0.19
C MET A 1 -28.41 -5.11 0.32
N SER A 2 -28.34 -6.44 0.23
CA SER A 2 -27.14 -7.19 0.64
C SER A 2 -25.94 -6.62 -0.10
N SER A 3 -24.94 -6.11 0.62
CA SER A 3 -23.63 -5.84 0.03
C SER A 3 -23.20 -7.10 -0.72
N SER A 4 -22.94 -7.02 -2.02
CA SER A 4 -22.28 -8.11 -2.75
C SER A 4 -20.91 -8.37 -2.10
N ALA A 5 -20.28 -9.52 -2.33
CA ALA A 5 -18.92 -9.71 -1.79
C ALA A 5 -17.96 -8.67 -2.42
N ILE A 6 -16.89 -8.27 -1.74
CA ILE A 6 -15.89 -7.38 -2.34
C ILE A 6 -15.28 -8.01 -3.61
N THR A 7 -15.18 -9.34 -3.66
CA THR A 7 -14.73 -10.09 -4.84
C THR A 7 -15.71 -10.06 -6.00
N ASP A 8 -16.99 -9.73 -5.76
CA ASP A 8 -17.98 -9.53 -6.83
C ASP A 8 -17.89 -8.13 -7.47
N SER A 9 -16.93 -7.30 -7.05
CA SER A 9 -16.71 -5.96 -7.60
C SER A 9 -16.20 -5.97 -9.04
N ILE A 10 -15.74 -7.12 -9.56
CA ILE A 10 -15.43 -7.26 -10.98
C ILE A 10 -16.19 -8.47 -11.51
N ARG A 11 -16.95 -8.28 -12.59
CA ARG A 11 -17.79 -9.32 -13.19
C ARG A 11 -17.55 -9.40 -14.68
N GLU A 12 -17.66 -10.60 -15.25
CA GLU A 12 -17.43 -10.84 -16.67
C GLU A 12 -18.73 -10.68 -17.47
N VAL A 13 -18.65 -9.98 -18.60
CA VAL A 13 -19.73 -9.91 -19.60
C VAL A 13 -19.46 -10.95 -20.68
N ASN A 14 -18.25 -10.90 -21.25
CA ASN A 14 -17.73 -11.86 -22.24
C ASN A 14 -16.19 -11.91 -22.16
N GLU A 15 -15.57 -12.71 -23.03
CA GLU A 15 -14.11 -12.93 -23.07
C GLU A 15 -13.23 -11.66 -23.23
N ASN A 16 -13.81 -10.54 -23.67
CA ASN A 16 -13.12 -9.27 -23.90
C ASN A 16 -13.74 -8.10 -23.14
N THR A 17 -14.74 -8.34 -22.28
CA THR A 17 -15.48 -7.27 -21.61
C THR A 17 -15.85 -7.65 -20.18
N TRP A 18 -15.56 -6.74 -19.25
CA TRP A 18 -15.86 -6.89 -17.83
C TRP A 18 -16.50 -5.62 -17.29
N VAL A 19 -17.20 -5.76 -16.18
CA VAL A 19 -17.73 -4.67 -15.38
C VAL A 19 -16.88 -4.53 -14.13
N ILE A 20 -16.50 -3.30 -13.78
CA ILE A 20 -15.88 -2.96 -12.49
C ILE A 20 -16.89 -2.10 -11.72
N GLY A 21 -17.20 -2.51 -10.49
CA GLY A 21 -18.32 -1.99 -9.72
C GLY A 21 -19.64 -2.22 -10.44
N ASP A 22 -20.39 -1.15 -10.63
CA ASP A 22 -21.60 -1.05 -11.45
C ASP A 22 -21.58 0.24 -12.31
N THR A 23 -20.41 0.84 -12.45
CA THR A 23 -20.15 2.16 -13.07
C THR A 23 -19.27 2.04 -14.30
N LEU A 24 -18.36 1.06 -14.35
CA LEU A 24 -17.32 0.99 -15.36
C LEU A 24 -17.43 -0.25 -16.24
N LEU A 25 -17.16 -0.04 -17.52
CA LEU A 25 -16.94 -1.08 -18.50
C LEU A 25 -15.44 -1.13 -18.85
N LEU A 26 -14.83 -2.27 -18.58
CA LEU A 26 -13.48 -2.61 -18.98
C LEU A 26 -13.55 -3.44 -20.28
N SER A 27 -12.85 -3.02 -21.31
CA SER A 27 -12.81 -3.71 -22.60
C SER A 27 -11.38 -4.00 -23.04
N ARG A 28 -11.15 -5.16 -23.65
CA ARG A 28 -9.88 -5.55 -24.26
C ARG A 28 -9.99 -5.43 -25.78
N GLN A 29 -9.09 -4.66 -26.38
CA GLN A 29 -9.18 -4.25 -27.79
C GLN A 29 -7.80 -4.22 -28.47
N ALA A 30 -7.79 -4.30 -29.80
CA ALA A 30 -6.55 -4.38 -30.59
C ALA A 30 -5.78 -3.05 -30.71
N SER A 31 -6.48 -1.92 -30.61
CA SER A 31 -5.87 -0.60 -30.76
C SER A 31 -5.76 0.12 -29.42
N PRO A 32 -4.60 0.74 -29.12
CA PRO A 32 -4.45 1.51 -27.91
C PRO A 32 -5.29 2.80 -27.95
N SER A 33 -5.73 3.23 -26.78
CA SER A 33 -6.26 4.58 -26.53
C SER A 33 -5.35 5.32 -25.53
N PRO A 34 -5.47 6.65 -25.37
CA PRO A 34 -4.64 7.40 -24.42
C PRO A 34 -4.74 6.92 -22.96
N ALA A 35 -5.88 6.34 -22.56
CA ALA A 35 -6.11 5.81 -21.21
C ALA A 35 -5.97 4.28 -21.12
N SER A 36 -5.46 3.64 -22.19
CA SER A 36 -5.31 2.19 -22.25
C SER A 36 -3.98 1.71 -21.70
N TRP A 37 -3.91 0.45 -21.30
CA TRP A 37 -2.68 -0.23 -20.90
C TRP A 37 -2.58 -1.62 -21.52
N SER A 38 -1.35 -2.12 -21.63
CA SER A 38 -1.04 -3.40 -22.28
C SER A 38 -1.62 -4.59 -21.51
N ASP A 39 -2.08 -5.59 -22.25
CA ASP A 39 -2.44 -6.92 -21.73
C ASP A 39 -1.24 -7.90 -21.69
N SER A 40 -0.04 -7.40 -22.01
CA SER A 40 1.22 -8.15 -22.16
C SER A 40 1.28 -9.11 -23.36
N ASN A 41 0.23 -9.16 -24.19
CA ASN A 41 0.05 -10.11 -25.30
C ASN A 41 -0.36 -9.43 -26.61
N GLY A 42 -0.16 -8.11 -26.72
CA GLY A 42 -0.37 -7.32 -27.95
C GLY A 42 -1.76 -6.70 -28.08
N LEU A 43 -2.64 -6.85 -27.09
CA LEU A 43 -3.89 -6.10 -26.98
C LEU A 43 -3.82 -5.08 -25.84
N PHE A 44 -4.88 -4.31 -25.70
CA PHE A 44 -4.95 -3.21 -24.76
C PHE A 44 -6.26 -3.23 -23.99
N PHE A 45 -6.18 -3.01 -22.69
CA PHE A 45 -7.34 -2.77 -21.84
C PHE A 45 -7.68 -1.28 -21.87
N THR A 46 -8.97 -0.95 -21.97
CA THR A 46 -9.49 0.41 -21.86
C THR A 46 -10.68 0.42 -20.91
N ILE A 47 -10.90 1.55 -20.26
CA ILE A 47 -12.06 1.79 -19.40
C ILE A 47 -12.99 2.82 -20.05
N SER A 48 -14.29 2.67 -19.80
CA SER A 48 -15.34 3.60 -20.20
C SER A 48 -16.48 3.56 -19.19
N GLN A 49 -17.32 4.58 -19.19
CA GLN A 49 -18.52 4.61 -18.35
C GLN A 49 -19.55 3.61 -18.88
N MET A 50 -20.19 2.87 -17.97
CA MET A 50 -21.22 1.91 -18.31
C MET A 50 -22.47 2.61 -18.82
N SER A 51 -23.06 2.06 -19.89
CA SER A 51 -24.32 2.54 -20.45
C SER A 51 -25.52 1.87 -19.78
N SER A 52 -26.68 2.54 -19.77
CA SER A 52 -27.95 1.94 -19.34
C SER A 52 -28.69 1.33 -20.55
N PRO A 53 -29.25 0.10 -20.45
CA PRO A 53 -29.27 -0.78 -19.28
C PRO A 53 -27.93 -1.51 -19.05
N PRO A 54 -27.62 -1.93 -17.81
CA PRO A 54 -26.39 -2.66 -17.50
C PRO A 54 -26.35 -4.00 -18.25
N PRO A 55 -25.16 -4.45 -18.70
CA PRO A 55 -25.03 -5.72 -19.39
C PRO A 55 -25.29 -6.88 -18.42
N GLN A 56 -25.71 -8.02 -18.97
CA GLN A 56 -25.74 -9.26 -18.20
C GLN A 56 -24.31 -9.68 -17.83
N THR A 57 -24.09 -10.02 -16.56
CA THR A 57 -22.76 -10.41 -16.06
C THR A 57 -22.78 -11.77 -15.38
N ARG A 58 -21.61 -12.40 -15.29
CA ARG A 58 -21.32 -13.61 -14.53
C ARG A 58 -20.07 -13.40 -13.65
N PRO A 59 -19.85 -14.22 -12.61
CA PRO A 59 -18.57 -14.23 -11.89
C PRO A 59 -17.39 -14.43 -12.86
N ILE A 60 -16.22 -13.92 -12.50
CA ILE A 60 -15.00 -14.11 -13.28
C ILE A 60 -14.63 -15.59 -13.31
N ASP A 61 -14.37 -16.12 -14.50
CA ASP A 61 -13.83 -17.46 -14.67
C ASP A 61 -12.34 -17.52 -14.26
N ASP A 62 -11.91 -18.62 -13.63
CA ASP A 62 -10.51 -18.83 -13.22
C ASP A 62 -9.51 -18.78 -14.40
N LYS A 63 -9.98 -19.03 -15.63
CA LYS A 63 -9.19 -18.94 -16.87
C LYS A 63 -9.24 -17.57 -17.53
N SER A 64 -9.93 -16.61 -16.93
CA SER A 64 -9.98 -15.24 -17.40
C SER A 64 -8.57 -14.64 -17.47
N VAL A 65 -8.39 -13.70 -18.39
CA VAL A 65 -7.17 -12.87 -18.44
C VAL A 65 -7.07 -11.89 -17.26
N ILE A 66 -8.15 -11.72 -16.51
CA ILE A 66 -8.20 -11.00 -15.24
C ILE A 66 -8.11 -12.01 -14.10
N GLN A 67 -7.12 -11.84 -13.22
CA GLN A 67 -6.83 -12.80 -12.15
C GLN A 67 -6.92 -12.12 -10.79
N LEU A 68 -7.70 -12.70 -9.87
CA LEU A 68 -7.67 -12.29 -8.46
C LEU A 68 -6.35 -12.77 -7.84
N ILE A 69 -5.48 -11.82 -7.45
CA ILE A 69 -4.15 -12.13 -6.91
C ILE A 69 -4.04 -11.92 -5.40
N HIS A 70 -4.98 -11.20 -4.80
CA HIS A 70 -5.03 -10.96 -3.36
C HIS A 70 -6.46 -10.73 -2.89
N ASN A 71 -6.80 -11.26 -1.72
CA ASN A 71 -8.12 -11.08 -1.11
C ASN A 71 -7.99 -11.14 0.43
N VAL A 72 -8.55 -10.15 1.12
CA VAL A 72 -8.64 -10.07 2.57
C VAL A 72 -10.11 -9.96 2.97
N GLY A 73 -10.83 -11.08 2.88
CA GLY A 73 -12.26 -11.15 3.23
C GLY A 73 -13.08 -10.08 2.50
N GLU A 74 -13.83 -9.28 3.24
CA GLU A 74 -14.64 -8.18 2.69
C GLU A 74 -13.92 -6.81 2.71
N LYS A 75 -12.63 -6.77 3.09
CA LYS A 75 -11.89 -5.52 3.29
C LYS A 75 -11.18 -5.05 2.02
N SER A 76 -10.53 -5.96 1.31
CA SER A 76 -9.72 -5.63 0.14
C SER A 76 -9.61 -6.81 -0.82
N ALA A 77 -9.64 -6.53 -2.12
CA ALA A 77 -9.33 -7.49 -3.16
C ALA A 77 -8.53 -6.82 -4.29
N VAL A 78 -7.60 -7.56 -4.89
CA VAL A 78 -6.71 -7.05 -5.93
C VAL A 78 -6.72 -7.99 -7.12
N TRP A 79 -7.00 -7.44 -8.30
CA TRP A 79 -6.97 -8.15 -9.56
C TRP A 79 -5.81 -7.67 -10.42
N ARG A 80 -5.11 -8.63 -11.03
CA ARG A 80 -4.22 -8.36 -12.15
C ARG A 80 -5.04 -8.25 -13.43
N ILE A 81 -4.83 -7.17 -14.16
CA ILE A 81 -5.47 -6.88 -15.45
C ILE A 81 -4.35 -6.47 -16.41
N GLY A 82 -3.70 -7.44 -17.05
CA GLY A 82 -2.51 -7.17 -17.89
C GLY A 82 -1.35 -6.56 -17.10
N GLU A 83 -0.87 -5.41 -17.58
CA GLU A 83 0.15 -4.56 -16.93
C GLU A 83 -0.43 -3.52 -15.96
N ALA A 84 -1.60 -3.78 -15.38
CA ALA A 84 -2.17 -2.99 -14.29
C ALA A 84 -2.74 -3.88 -13.18
N TYR A 85 -2.93 -3.26 -12.01
CA TYR A 85 -3.67 -3.82 -10.90
C TYR A 85 -4.90 -2.97 -10.61
N CYS A 86 -6.05 -3.61 -10.46
CA CYS A 86 -7.24 -3.00 -9.88
C CYS A 86 -7.35 -3.44 -8.42
N LYS A 87 -7.21 -2.50 -7.49
CA LYS A 87 -7.49 -2.72 -6.08
C LYS A 87 -8.89 -2.21 -5.77
N VAL A 88 -9.67 -3.00 -5.06
CA VAL A 88 -10.97 -2.62 -4.50
C VAL A 88 -10.88 -2.76 -3.00
N LYS A 89 -11.19 -1.69 -2.27
CA LYS A 89 -11.10 -1.61 -0.82
C LYS A 89 -12.42 -1.15 -0.25
N ALA A 90 -12.85 -1.73 0.86
CA ALA A 90 -13.94 -1.16 1.65
C ALA A 90 -13.47 0.16 2.27
N VAL A 91 -14.31 1.19 2.28
CA VAL A 91 -14.00 2.44 2.96
C VAL A 91 -14.23 2.23 4.46
N GLU A 92 -13.20 1.76 5.15
CA GLU A 92 -13.26 1.46 6.60
C GLU A 92 -13.22 2.73 7.47
N TYR A 93 -12.45 3.73 7.05
CA TYR A 93 -12.26 4.98 7.78
C TYR A 93 -12.61 6.16 6.88
N THR A 94 -13.59 6.97 7.30
CA THR A 94 -13.98 8.18 6.58
C THR A 94 -12.97 9.29 6.81
N GLY A 95 -12.67 10.07 5.77
CA GLY A 95 -11.82 11.25 5.87
C GLY A 95 -10.33 10.95 5.96
N CYS A 96 -9.90 9.73 5.64
CA CYS A 96 -8.48 9.40 5.42
C CYS A 96 -8.03 9.81 4.02
N THR A 97 -6.77 10.20 3.89
CA THR A 97 -6.14 10.41 2.57
C THR A 97 -6.14 9.10 1.78
N LEU A 98 -6.60 9.15 0.53
CA LEU A 98 -6.65 7.97 -0.34
C LEU A 98 -5.33 7.74 -1.08
N GLU A 99 -5.06 6.47 -1.41
CA GLU A 99 -3.82 6.03 -2.06
C GLU A 99 -3.48 6.81 -3.35
N HIS A 100 -4.49 7.20 -4.14
CA HIS A 100 -4.25 7.96 -5.38
C HIS A 100 -3.72 9.38 -5.13
N THR A 101 -4.18 10.03 -4.05
CA THR A 101 -3.70 11.36 -3.64
C THR A 101 -2.24 11.28 -3.18
N THR A 102 -1.94 10.28 -2.35
CA THR A 102 -0.58 10.01 -1.90
C THR A 102 0.36 9.67 -3.05
N LEU A 103 -0.04 8.77 -3.96
CA LEU A 103 0.77 8.42 -5.13
C LEU A 103 1.09 9.64 -5.99
N ARG A 104 0.11 10.52 -6.25
CA ARG A 104 0.33 11.77 -6.98
C ARG A 104 1.40 12.63 -6.30
N PHE A 105 1.27 12.84 -5.00
CA PHE A 105 2.25 13.60 -4.22
C PHE A 105 3.65 12.98 -4.33
N VAL A 106 3.79 11.66 -4.16
CA VAL A 106 5.09 10.99 -4.23
C VAL A 106 5.71 11.10 -5.63
N GLN A 107 4.90 10.96 -6.68
CA GLN A 107 5.37 11.15 -8.06
C GLN A 107 5.89 12.56 -8.31
N GLU A 108 5.21 13.58 -7.78
CA GLU A 108 5.63 14.99 -7.88
C GLU A 108 6.96 15.26 -7.15
N LYS A 109 7.27 14.50 -6.09
CA LYS A 109 8.57 14.56 -5.41
C LYS A 109 9.73 13.99 -6.24
N ARG A 110 9.44 13.21 -7.28
CA ARG A 110 10.41 12.58 -8.19
C ARG A 110 11.52 11.83 -7.42
N PRO A 111 11.14 10.79 -6.66
CA PRO A 111 12.09 10.08 -5.83
C PRO A 111 13.19 9.42 -6.64
N THR A 112 14.37 9.33 -6.05
CA THR A 112 15.56 8.73 -6.70
C THR A 112 15.93 7.37 -6.14
N ALA A 113 15.60 7.11 -4.88
CA ALA A 113 15.88 5.84 -4.22
C ALA A 113 14.94 4.70 -4.64
N PHE A 114 13.77 5.01 -5.23
CA PHE A 114 12.75 4.02 -5.57
C PHE A 114 11.84 4.48 -6.71
N LYS A 115 11.14 3.52 -7.33
CA LYS A 115 10.06 3.76 -8.30
C LYS A 115 8.68 3.59 -7.65
N VAL A 116 7.65 4.19 -8.23
CA VAL A 116 6.25 4.07 -7.79
C VAL A 116 5.33 3.75 -8.96
N PRO A 117 4.19 3.07 -8.70
CA PRO A 117 3.17 2.85 -9.72
C PRO A 117 2.52 4.18 -10.15
N SER A 118 1.95 4.19 -11.35
CA SER A 118 1.16 5.30 -11.88
C SER A 118 -0.32 5.02 -11.78
N VAL A 119 -1.09 6.00 -11.29
CA VAL A 119 -2.54 5.90 -11.21
C VAL A 119 -3.13 6.06 -12.60
N ILE A 120 -3.90 5.07 -13.03
CA ILE A 120 -4.64 5.05 -14.31
C ILE A 120 -6.06 5.54 -14.08
N TYR A 121 -6.71 5.07 -13.02
CA TYR A 121 -8.07 5.41 -12.66
C TYR A 121 -8.31 5.26 -11.16
N TYR A 122 -9.27 6.01 -10.62
CA TYR A 122 -9.78 5.79 -9.28
C TYR A 122 -11.22 6.29 -9.17
N GLU A 123 -11.99 5.71 -8.26
CA GLU A 123 -13.31 6.22 -7.87
C GLU A 123 -13.68 5.71 -6.48
N GLU A 124 -14.57 6.45 -5.80
CA GLU A 124 -15.30 5.95 -4.65
C GLU A 124 -16.76 5.76 -5.04
N HIS A 125 -17.30 4.58 -4.80
CA HIS A 125 -18.68 4.26 -5.14
C HIS A 125 -19.24 3.17 -4.24
N HIS A 126 -20.48 3.38 -3.76
CA HIS A 126 -21.18 2.46 -2.84
C HIS A 126 -20.34 1.98 -1.63
N GLY A 127 -19.55 2.87 -1.03
CA GLY A 127 -18.71 2.55 0.13
C GLY A 127 -17.47 1.71 -0.20
N ARG A 128 -17.11 1.62 -1.48
CA ARG A 128 -15.86 1.01 -1.95
C ARG A 128 -14.99 2.03 -2.65
N TYR A 129 -13.70 1.94 -2.41
CA TYR A 129 -12.68 2.67 -3.13
C TYR A 129 -12.04 1.75 -4.17
N PHE A 130 -12.01 2.21 -5.41
CA PHE A 130 -11.40 1.54 -6.55
C PHE A 130 -10.18 2.34 -6.98
N ILE A 131 -9.06 1.65 -7.22
CA ILE A 131 -7.88 2.25 -7.85
C ILE A 131 -7.30 1.28 -8.87
N ILE A 132 -7.11 1.75 -10.10
CA ILE A 132 -6.36 1.06 -11.15
C ILE A 132 -5.02 1.76 -11.28
N GLN A 133 -3.94 1.00 -11.13
CA GLN A 133 -2.58 1.51 -11.20
C GLN A 133 -1.67 0.59 -12.00
N SER A 134 -0.61 1.15 -12.60
CA SER A 134 0.35 0.39 -13.39
C SER A 134 1.03 -0.70 -12.55
N ARG A 135 1.29 -1.84 -13.17
CA ARG A 135 2.11 -2.89 -12.59
C ARG A 135 3.56 -2.45 -12.51
N MET A 136 4.23 -2.84 -11.42
CA MET A 136 5.67 -2.71 -11.27
C MET A 136 6.34 -4.01 -11.73
N GLU A 137 7.33 -3.91 -12.61
CA GLU A 137 8.11 -5.07 -13.04
C GLU A 137 9.09 -5.50 -11.94
N GLY A 138 9.14 -6.80 -11.65
CA GLY A 138 10.07 -7.37 -10.69
C GLY A 138 9.47 -8.50 -9.85
N GLU A 139 10.19 -8.87 -8.81
CA GLU A 139 9.76 -9.84 -7.80
C GLU A 139 9.34 -9.15 -6.51
N ILE A 140 8.35 -9.71 -5.82
CA ILE A 140 8.01 -9.27 -4.47
C ILE A 140 9.16 -9.65 -3.53
N MET A 141 9.65 -8.68 -2.77
CA MET A 141 10.80 -8.86 -1.88
C MET A 141 10.55 -9.97 -0.84
N ALA A 142 9.32 -10.11 -0.36
CA ALA A 142 8.92 -11.16 0.58
C ALA A 142 9.21 -12.58 0.08
N GLU A 143 9.13 -12.80 -1.23
CA GLU A 143 9.43 -14.07 -1.88
C GLU A 143 10.92 -14.18 -2.20
N ALA A 144 11.50 -13.12 -2.78
CA ALA A 144 12.88 -13.11 -3.24
C ALA A 144 13.89 -13.23 -2.09
N TRP A 145 13.58 -12.68 -0.90
CA TRP A 145 14.48 -12.59 0.26
C TRP A 145 15.13 -13.92 0.64
N TRP A 146 14.36 -15.00 0.52
CA TRP A 146 14.79 -16.34 0.93
C TRP A 146 15.84 -16.95 0.00
N SER A 147 15.91 -16.49 -1.24
CA SER A 147 16.87 -16.95 -2.25
C SER A 147 18.15 -16.11 -2.29
N MET A 148 18.14 -14.93 -1.65
CA MET A 148 19.27 -14.02 -1.61
C MET A 148 20.41 -14.54 -0.73
N ASP A 149 21.64 -14.27 -1.14
CA ASP A 149 22.82 -14.35 -0.27
C ASP A 149 22.88 -13.15 0.69
N GLU A 150 23.85 -13.15 1.60
CA GLU A 150 23.97 -12.10 2.62
C GLU A 150 24.33 -10.75 2.00
N GLU A 151 25.21 -10.74 1.00
CA GLU A 151 25.59 -9.52 0.29
C GLU A 151 24.37 -8.87 -0.40
N ALA A 152 23.53 -9.64 -1.08
CA ALA A 152 22.32 -9.12 -1.70
C ALA A 152 21.31 -8.61 -0.66
N ARG A 153 21.17 -9.28 0.49
CA ARG A 153 20.33 -8.79 1.60
C ARG A 153 20.85 -7.46 2.14
N ASP A 154 22.14 -7.32 2.35
CA ASP A 154 22.75 -6.10 2.87
C ASP A 154 22.61 -4.91 1.90
N VAL A 155 22.71 -5.17 0.58
CA VAL A 155 22.38 -4.19 -0.45
C VAL A 155 20.92 -3.76 -0.35
N CYS A 156 19.99 -4.71 -0.24
CA CYS A 156 18.57 -4.40 -0.09
C CYS A 156 18.28 -3.57 1.18
N VAL A 157 18.89 -3.93 2.32
CA VAL A 157 18.77 -3.16 3.57
C VAL A 157 19.25 -1.73 3.38
N SER A 158 20.39 -1.55 2.70
CA SER A 158 20.96 -0.24 2.41
C SER A 158 20.05 0.61 1.51
N GLN A 159 19.42 -0.02 0.51
CA GLN A 159 18.42 0.64 -0.34
C GLN A 159 17.19 1.05 0.47
N MET A 160 16.64 0.17 1.31
CA MET A 160 15.47 0.50 2.15
C MET A 160 15.73 1.64 3.14
N VAL A 161 16.94 1.69 3.71
CA VAL A 161 17.37 2.79 4.57
C VAL A 161 17.51 4.08 3.78
N SER A 162 18.02 4.02 2.55
CA SER A 162 18.08 5.18 1.65
C SER A 162 16.68 5.70 1.32
N VAL A 163 15.71 4.82 1.09
CA VAL A 163 14.30 5.21 0.93
C VAL A 163 13.78 5.90 2.18
N CYS A 164 13.97 5.31 3.37
CA CYS A 164 13.49 5.90 4.61
C CYS A 164 14.08 7.31 4.84
N LYS A 165 15.37 7.51 4.51
CA LYS A 165 16.04 8.81 4.59
C LYS A 165 15.46 9.82 3.59
N GLU A 166 15.22 9.37 2.35
CA GLU A 166 14.64 10.22 1.30
C GLU A 166 13.22 10.67 1.67
N LEU A 167 12.35 9.73 2.06
CA LEU A 167 10.98 10.04 2.52
C LEU A 167 11.01 10.97 3.74
N ALA A 168 11.86 10.66 4.74
CA ALA A 168 11.95 11.45 5.96
C ALA A 168 12.46 12.89 5.74
N SER A 169 13.08 13.17 4.58
CA SER A 169 13.48 14.52 4.21
C SER A 169 12.30 15.42 3.84
N TRP A 170 11.16 14.83 3.45
CA TRP A 170 9.95 15.57 3.13
C TRP A 170 9.20 15.89 4.43
N LYS A 171 9.21 17.16 4.81
CA LYS A 171 8.64 17.63 6.08
C LYS A 171 7.18 18.03 5.95
N GLY A 172 6.47 17.95 7.07
CA GLY A 172 5.11 18.45 7.26
C GLY A 172 4.93 19.02 8.66
N ASP A 173 3.86 19.77 8.85
CA ASP A 173 3.60 20.54 10.08
C ASP A 173 2.62 19.85 11.04
N ALA A 174 2.01 18.73 10.63
CA ALA A 174 1.06 17.95 11.42
C ALA A 174 1.19 16.44 11.14
N ILE A 175 0.63 15.63 12.03
CA ILE A 175 0.44 14.18 11.82
C ILE A 175 -0.85 13.95 11.03
N CYS A 176 -0.72 13.76 9.72
CA CYS A 176 -1.82 13.66 8.77
C CYS A 176 -1.33 13.03 7.46
N GLY A 177 -2.24 12.75 6.53
CA GLY A 177 -1.85 12.46 5.15
C GLY A 177 -1.45 13.71 4.38
N VAL A 178 -1.08 13.54 3.10
CA VAL A 178 -0.41 14.60 2.31
C VAL A 178 -1.29 15.80 1.97
N ASP A 179 -2.61 15.65 2.10
CA ASP A 179 -3.63 16.68 1.87
C ASP A 179 -4.23 17.23 3.18
N GLY A 180 -3.64 16.87 4.33
CA GLY A 180 -4.11 17.29 5.66
C GLY A 180 -5.26 16.44 6.21
N LEU A 181 -5.75 15.46 5.46
CA LEU A 181 -6.75 14.50 5.92
C LEU A 181 -6.16 13.48 6.90
N HIS A 182 -7.01 12.60 7.44
CA HIS A 182 -6.62 11.63 8.45
C HIS A 182 -5.56 10.65 7.92
N LEU A 183 -4.67 10.22 8.82
CA LEU A 183 -3.66 9.21 8.54
C LEU A 183 -4.14 7.84 9.03
N SER A 184 -4.20 6.85 8.14
CA SER A 184 -4.64 5.47 8.43
C SER A 184 -3.55 4.61 9.12
N GLU A 185 -2.87 5.16 10.14
CA GLU A 185 -1.86 4.44 10.92
C GLU A 185 -2.44 3.88 12.22
N GLU A 186 -3.07 2.70 12.13
CA GLU A 186 -3.74 2.04 13.25
C GLU A 186 -2.84 1.78 14.46
N ARG A 187 -1.52 1.62 14.28
CA ARG A 187 -0.62 1.37 15.41
C ARG A 187 -0.32 2.63 16.23
N LEU A 188 -0.65 3.81 15.72
CA LEU A 188 -0.64 5.07 16.47
C LEU A 188 -2.03 5.43 17.02
N ALA A 189 -3.08 4.74 16.59
CA ALA A 189 -4.42 4.90 17.12
C ALA A 189 -4.66 3.97 18.32
N SER A 190 -5.64 4.31 19.16
CA SER A 190 -5.91 3.61 20.41
C SER A 190 -7.38 3.21 20.52
N GLY A 191 -7.66 2.05 21.10
CA GLY A 191 -9.01 1.56 21.38
C GLY A 191 -9.56 0.60 20.33
N LYS A 192 -10.79 0.12 20.55
CA LYS A 192 -11.50 -0.80 19.65
C LYS A 192 -12.05 -0.12 18.39
N GLU A 193 -12.35 1.17 18.50
CA GLU A 193 -12.73 2.06 17.41
C GLU A 193 -11.67 3.16 17.33
N PRO A 194 -10.61 2.97 16.51
CA PRO A 194 -9.48 3.87 16.48
C PRO A 194 -9.87 5.23 15.86
N ASP A 195 -9.62 6.30 16.61
CA ASP A 195 -9.71 7.67 16.10
C ASP A 195 -8.44 8.04 15.33
N MET A 196 -8.59 8.24 14.01
CA MET A 196 -7.51 8.57 13.08
C MET A 196 -7.32 10.09 12.87
N SER A 197 -8.03 10.92 13.62
CA SER A 197 -7.89 12.37 13.53
C SER A 197 -6.45 12.81 13.88
N PRO A 198 -5.93 13.86 13.24
CA PRO A 198 -4.63 14.43 13.58
C PRO A 198 -4.48 14.73 15.07
N GLU A 199 -5.53 15.21 15.74
CA GLU A 199 -5.53 15.54 17.16
C GLU A 199 -5.35 14.29 18.04
N ALA A 200 -6.06 13.20 17.73
CA ALA A 200 -5.96 11.95 18.46
C ALA A 200 -4.59 11.29 18.28
N LEU A 201 -4.10 11.23 17.03
CA LEU A 201 -2.78 10.68 16.73
C LEU A 201 -1.67 11.52 17.38
N LEU A 202 -1.77 12.86 17.33
CA LEU A 202 -0.82 13.76 17.99
C LEU A 202 -0.76 13.53 19.50
N LYS A 203 -1.91 13.38 20.14
CA LYS A 203 -1.99 13.07 21.57
C LYS A 203 -1.29 11.75 21.89
N ASN A 204 -1.56 10.69 21.13
CA ASN A 204 -0.95 9.38 21.33
C ASN A 204 0.57 9.43 21.13
N CYS A 205 1.05 10.14 20.11
CA CYS A 205 2.48 10.35 19.88
C CYS A 205 3.16 11.07 21.05
N LYS A 206 2.52 12.08 21.63
CA LYS A 206 3.02 12.77 22.84
C LYS A 206 3.01 11.86 24.07
N GLU A 207 1.97 11.04 24.26
CA GLU A 207 1.93 10.03 25.34
C GLU A 207 3.06 9.00 25.21
N LEU A 208 3.46 8.66 23.98
CA LEU A 208 4.58 7.77 23.67
C LEU A 208 5.96 8.44 23.84
N GLY A 209 6.00 9.75 24.11
CA GLY A 209 7.23 10.51 24.31
C GLY A 209 7.98 10.87 23.03
N MET A 210 7.30 10.89 21.88
CA MET A 210 7.92 11.31 20.60
C MET A 210 7.99 12.83 20.49
N ASP A 211 9.03 13.34 19.80
CA ASP A 211 9.09 14.74 19.42
C ASP A 211 8.08 15.05 18.30
N CYS A 212 7.04 15.81 18.66
CA CYS A 212 5.99 16.23 17.75
C CYS A 212 6.15 17.69 17.31
N SER A 213 7.36 18.26 17.38
CA SER A 213 7.68 19.61 16.90
C SER A 213 7.85 19.68 15.38
N SER A 214 8.12 18.55 14.72
CA SER A 214 8.19 18.42 13.26
C SER A 214 7.77 17.02 12.83
N PHE A 215 7.20 16.91 11.63
CA PHE A 215 6.77 15.62 11.09
C PHE A 215 7.52 15.31 9.80
N SER A 216 7.79 14.02 9.59
CA SER A 216 8.50 13.49 8.44
C SER A 216 7.58 12.55 7.68
N PHE A 217 7.58 12.65 6.36
CA PHE A 217 6.79 11.74 5.53
C PHE A 217 7.36 10.32 5.63
N TYR A 218 6.48 9.35 5.78
CA TYR A 218 6.81 7.94 5.88
C TYR A 218 5.72 7.08 5.24
N HIS A 219 6.11 5.93 4.69
CA HIS A 219 5.18 5.01 4.03
C HIS A 219 4.24 4.28 5.01
N CYS A 220 4.62 4.14 6.29
CA CYS A 220 3.86 3.46 7.36
C CYS A 220 3.60 1.95 7.18
N ASP A 221 3.72 1.41 5.98
CA ASP A 221 3.66 -0.04 5.73
C ASP A 221 4.80 -0.60 4.84
N MET A 222 6.06 -0.36 5.21
CA MET A 222 7.24 -0.83 4.46
C MET A 222 7.55 -2.32 4.68
N GLY A 223 6.53 -3.15 4.51
CA GLY A 223 6.65 -4.60 4.61
C GLY A 223 7.33 -5.16 3.37
N PRO A 224 7.93 -6.36 3.45
CA PRO A 224 8.58 -6.96 2.29
C PRO A 224 7.57 -7.33 1.18
N GLY A 225 6.27 -7.40 1.48
CA GLY A 225 5.21 -7.56 0.47
C GLY A 225 5.02 -6.33 -0.42
N ASN A 226 5.42 -5.14 0.06
CA ASN A 226 5.18 -3.85 -0.60
C ASN A 226 6.42 -3.34 -1.35
N VAL A 227 7.47 -4.17 -1.46
CA VAL A 227 8.71 -3.84 -2.16
C VAL A 227 8.88 -4.77 -3.35
N ILE A 228 9.02 -4.20 -4.54
CA ILE A 228 9.25 -4.92 -5.79
C ILE A 228 10.71 -4.73 -6.20
N ARG A 229 11.46 -5.82 -6.36
CA ARG A 229 12.85 -5.77 -6.80
C ARG A 229 12.95 -6.08 -8.30
N ASP A 230 13.56 -5.15 -9.04
CA ASP A 230 13.92 -5.34 -10.44
C ASP A 230 15.06 -6.38 -10.53
N ARG A 231 14.82 -7.48 -11.26
CA ARG A 231 15.80 -8.57 -11.41
C ARG A 231 17.05 -8.16 -12.19
N THR A 232 16.91 -7.20 -13.12
CA THR A 232 17.95 -6.85 -14.08
C THR A 232 18.95 -5.86 -13.50
N ASN A 233 18.47 -4.86 -12.75
CA ASN A 233 19.33 -3.80 -12.21
C ASN A 233 19.29 -3.68 -10.68
N GLY A 234 18.46 -4.46 -9.99
CA GLY A 234 18.35 -4.42 -8.53
C GLY A 234 17.67 -3.17 -7.96
N SER A 235 17.12 -2.28 -8.81
CA SER A 235 16.30 -1.15 -8.33
C SER A 235 15.05 -1.64 -7.62
N ILE A 236 14.51 -0.80 -6.74
CA ILE A 236 13.32 -1.12 -5.97
C ILE A 236 12.15 -0.23 -6.37
N GLY A 237 10.97 -0.85 -6.48
CA GLY A 237 9.67 -0.20 -6.56
C GLY A 237 8.93 -0.36 -5.23
N ILE A 238 8.14 0.65 -4.86
CA ILE A 238 7.31 0.60 -3.65
C ILE A 238 5.85 0.79 -4.03
N ILE A 239 5.00 -0.06 -3.48
CA ILE A 239 3.55 -0.10 -3.73
C ILE A 239 2.79 0.03 -2.40
N ASP A 240 1.47 0.22 -2.51
CA ASP A 240 0.55 0.25 -1.36
C ASP A 240 0.72 1.45 -0.42
N TRP A 241 0.60 2.63 -1.02
CA TRP A 241 0.82 3.93 -0.39
C TRP A 241 -0.36 4.44 0.46
N GLU A 242 -1.34 3.59 0.79
CA GLU A 242 -2.59 4.01 1.43
C GLU A 242 -2.43 4.50 2.87
N THR A 243 -1.38 4.04 3.56
CA THR A 243 -1.10 4.39 4.95
C THR A 243 -0.03 5.47 5.10
N ALA A 244 0.54 5.95 3.99
CA ALA A 244 1.65 6.88 4.03
C ALA A 244 1.20 8.30 4.39
N GLY A 245 2.01 8.98 5.19
CA GLY A 245 1.73 10.33 5.65
C GLY A 245 2.83 10.87 6.54
N TYR A 246 2.55 12.00 7.17
CA TYR A 246 3.46 12.69 8.06
C TYR A 246 3.35 12.12 9.48
N VAL A 247 4.49 11.74 10.06
CA VAL A 247 4.60 11.15 11.41
C VAL A 247 5.82 11.72 12.14
N PRO A 248 5.88 11.65 13.48
CA PRO A 248 7.12 11.90 14.21
C PRO A 248 8.25 11.02 13.71
N LYS A 249 9.47 11.54 13.65
CA LYS A 249 10.60 10.86 13.01
C LYS A 249 10.91 9.50 13.67
N GLU A 250 10.72 9.42 14.98
CA GLU A 250 10.91 8.21 15.80
C GLU A 250 9.96 7.09 15.38
N TRP A 251 8.81 7.41 14.80
CA TRP A 251 7.85 6.41 14.34
C TRP A 251 8.42 5.53 13.22
N ILE A 252 9.29 6.09 12.36
CA ILE A 252 9.87 5.40 11.20
C ILE A 252 10.60 4.12 11.64
N ARG A 253 11.51 4.22 12.61
CA ARG A 253 12.22 3.05 13.14
C ARG A 253 11.34 2.24 14.09
N THR A 254 10.50 2.91 14.88
CA THR A 254 9.56 2.23 15.79
C THR A 254 8.68 1.23 15.05
N LYS A 255 8.15 1.60 13.87
CA LYS A 255 7.30 0.72 13.06
C LYS A 255 7.98 -0.62 12.74
N PHE A 256 9.24 -0.62 12.31
CA PHE A 256 10.01 -1.86 12.07
C PHE A 256 10.24 -2.69 13.34
N ARG A 257 10.27 -2.07 14.52
CA ARG A 257 10.43 -2.78 15.79
C ARG A 257 9.14 -3.44 16.28
N VAL A 258 7.98 -2.85 16.02
CA VAL A 258 6.70 -3.24 16.66
C VAL A 258 5.65 -3.84 15.73
N SER A 259 5.77 -3.62 14.42
CA SER A 259 4.77 -4.09 13.46
C SER A 259 5.09 -5.50 12.95
N MET A 260 4.21 -6.45 13.27
CA MET A 260 4.29 -7.82 12.74
C MET A 260 3.95 -7.91 11.26
N GLY A 261 3.24 -6.92 10.69
CA GLY A 261 2.98 -6.84 9.25
C GLY A 261 4.25 -6.66 8.41
N LEU A 262 5.36 -6.26 9.06
CA LEU A 262 6.67 -6.13 8.42
C LEU A 262 7.53 -7.39 8.54
N ASN A 263 6.96 -8.52 9.01
CA ASN A 263 7.64 -9.81 9.00
C ASN A 263 7.66 -10.39 7.58
N LEU A 264 8.66 -11.22 7.30
CA LEU A 264 8.66 -12.08 6.13
C LEU A 264 7.62 -13.20 6.30
N PRO A 265 6.95 -13.63 5.21
CA PRO A 265 6.01 -14.73 5.26
C PRO A 265 6.71 -16.08 5.42
N GLY A 266 6.10 -16.99 6.19
CA GLY A 266 6.24 -18.44 6.01
C GLY A 266 7.54 -19.13 6.44
N ARG A 267 8.08 -18.86 7.64
CA ARG A 267 9.15 -19.67 8.28
C ARG A 267 9.05 -19.63 9.82
N ASP A 268 10.01 -20.27 10.50
CA ASP A 268 10.18 -20.26 11.95
C ASP A 268 10.23 -18.84 12.56
N ASP A 269 10.04 -18.77 13.87
CA ASP A 269 9.87 -17.51 14.61
C ASP A 269 11.09 -16.60 14.58
N ASP A 270 12.29 -17.15 14.39
CA ASP A 270 13.54 -16.39 14.39
C ASP A 270 13.82 -15.75 13.02
N SER A 271 13.54 -16.46 11.93
CA SER A 271 13.81 -15.96 10.58
C SER A 271 12.75 -14.98 10.05
N LYS A 272 11.49 -15.08 10.51
CA LYS A 272 10.41 -14.18 10.05
C LYS A 272 10.65 -12.70 10.34
N ASN A 273 11.50 -12.38 11.33
CA ASN A 273 11.81 -11.00 11.70
C ASN A 273 13.04 -10.42 10.97
N ASP A 274 13.75 -11.21 10.15
CA ASP A 274 15.05 -10.83 9.60
C ASP A 274 15.02 -9.50 8.85
N TRP A 275 14.05 -9.32 7.94
CA TRP A 275 13.80 -8.08 7.19
C TRP A 275 13.76 -6.85 8.11
N ARG A 276 12.76 -6.80 9.01
CA ARG A 276 12.54 -5.64 9.87
C ARG A 276 13.66 -5.46 10.89
N ARG A 277 14.29 -6.56 11.33
CA ARG A 277 15.43 -6.53 12.28
C ARG A 277 16.64 -5.87 11.65
N ARG A 278 17.02 -6.24 10.41
CA ARG A 278 18.17 -5.65 9.73
C ARG A 278 17.95 -4.17 9.42
N ILE A 279 16.77 -3.83 8.88
CA ILE A 279 16.44 -2.44 8.54
C ILE A 279 16.43 -1.56 9.79
N GLN A 280 15.77 -1.97 10.88
CA GLN A 280 15.74 -1.14 12.10
C GLN A 280 17.13 -0.99 12.75
N GLN A 281 17.98 -2.02 12.67
CA GLN A 281 19.36 -1.93 13.16
C GLN A 281 20.15 -0.89 12.36
N GLN A 282 20.04 -0.92 11.03
CA GLN A 282 20.75 0.02 10.18
C GLN A 282 20.19 1.45 10.32
N LEU A 283 18.87 1.63 10.42
CA LEU A 283 18.25 2.92 10.73
C LEU A 283 18.76 3.50 12.06
N GLY A 284 18.93 2.66 13.08
CA GLY A 284 19.51 3.08 14.36
C GLY A 284 20.94 3.60 14.23
N LYS A 285 21.78 2.95 13.41
CA LYS A 285 23.15 3.44 13.11
C LYS A 285 23.14 4.77 12.35
N GLU A 286 22.09 5.05 11.59
CA GLU A 286 21.89 6.29 10.82
C GLU A 286 21.18 7.40 11.63
N GLY A 287 21.03 7.23 12.95
CA GLY A 287 20.47 8.26 13.83
C GLY A 287 18.95 8.39 13.76
N PHE A 288 18.24 7.32 13.43
CA PHE A 288 16.80 7.22 13.70
C PHE A 288 16.59 6.63 15.08
N ASP A 289 16.05 7.43 15.99
CA ASP A 289 15.60 6.98 17.30
C ASP A 289 14.29 6.20 17.20
N ASP A 290 13.89 5.56 18.29
CA ASP A 290 12.64 4.81 18.37
C ASP A 290 12.06 4.85 19.79
N VAL A 291 10.75 4.61 19.88
CA VAL A 291 10.00 4.53 21.14
C VAL A 291 9.35 3.15 21.32
N ALA A 292 9.94 2.09 20.75
CA ALA A 292 9.32 0.76 20.71
C ALA A 292 9.04 0.19 22.11
N GLY A 293 9.90 0.48 23.09
CA GLY A 293 9.68 0.08 24.49
C GLY A 293 8.42 0.74 25.08
N ALA A 294 8.29 2.06 24.93
CA ALA A 294 7.10 2.80 25.37
C ALA A 294 5.85 2.33 24.64
N TRP A 295 5.95 2.09 23.33
CA TRP A 295 4.84 1.59 22.52
C TRP A 295 4.34 0.21 22.96
N MET A 296 5.24 -0.72 23.31
CA MET A 296 4.85 -2.06 23.79
C MET A 296 4.06 -1.99 25.09
N VAL A 297 4.43 -1.09 26.01
CA VAL A 297 3.70 -0.85 27.26
C VAL A 297 2.34 -0.20 26.97
N TRP A 298 2.35 0.88 26.18
CA TRP A 298 1.15 1.65 25.81
C TRP A 298 0.11 0.78 25.09
N SER A 299 0.52 0.01 24.08
CA SER A 299 -0.39 -0.84 23.29
C SER A 299 -0.93 -2.05 24.04
N SER A 300 -0.25 -2.50 25.10
CA SER A 300 -0.72 -3.59 25.96
C SER A 300 -1.80 -3.09 26.91
N GLY A 301 -1.63 -1.90 27.50
CA GLY A 301 -2.62 -1.29 28.39
C GLY A 301 -3.92 -0.90 27.68
N LYS A 302 -3.83 -0.49 26.41
CA LYS A 302 -5.00 -0.06 25.61
C LYS A 302 -5.79 -1.22 24.99
N ARG A 303 -5.22 -2.43 24.89
CA ARG A 303 -5.94 -3.64 24.44
C ARG A 303 -6.82 -4.28 25.53
N GLN A 304 -6.66 -3.85 26.78
CA GLN A 304 -7.42 -4.36 27.94
C GLN A 304 -8.67 -3.52 28.27
N LEU A 305 -8.86 -2.38 27.58
CA LEU A 305 -10.02 -1.48 27.69
C LEU A 305 -10.88 -1.63 26.42
#